data_AF-A0A074IVS7-F1
#
_entry.id   AF-A0A074IVS7-F1
#
_cell.length_a   1.000
_cell.length_b   1.000
_cell.length_c   1.000
_cell.angle_alpha   90.00
_cell.angle_beta   90.00
_cell.angle_gamma   90.00
#
_symmetry.space_group_name_H-M   'P 1'
#
loop_
_entity.id
_entity.type
_entity.pdbx_description
1 polymer ?
#
loop_
_entity_poly.entity_id
_entity_poly.type
_entity_poly.pdbx_seq_one_letter_code
_entity_poly.pdbx_strand_id
1 'polypeptide(L)'
;MNQQEWIEYFELVNGRKPTPEELSQAQAAGEFILERPNIFSSNGQVTEQRPIKPAEPVIAMTQQPQFAQATATFQQVVPPKKGMSKKTKIILASVLGSLAAILLIVGGYSLWRYQSGKIADGTYEVVAYSYRDEDKDKMVNAFDEFDDVYSFVEVKNNRSRYYSYLEDNKSPYVSLLEYEHEIPQQFDPWNKTQTEVLTVEELESTVKDFMKDMSKDYSFYTKDATKEAVKESVKSYKKSLKEKRTYVKKGNEYTLSTYDKDGELQSRVTFKRMSKGDAEERWDDYKDAIKDYKKELKTYSDQYDEYKDYFNYGYGGDYGYGYSDDYGSGSKSGSDDSKSSKRGIDKI
;
A
#
# COMPACT_ATOMS: atom_id res chain seq x y z
N MET A 1 10.59 -15.91 -12.61
CA MET A 1 10.40 -15.63 -11.18
C MET A 1 11.59 -16.17 -10.42
N ASN A 2 11.89 -15.65 -9.24
CA ASN A 2 12.91 -16.25 -8.37
C ASN A 2 12.30 -17.40 -7.55
N GLN A 3 13.14 -18.17 -6.85
CA GLN A 3 12.70 -19.35 -6.10
C GLN A 3 11.66 -19.00 -5.03
N GLN A 4 11.79 -17.85 -4.37
CA GLN A 4 10.88 -17.44 -3.30
C GLN A 4 9.50 -17.08 -3.84
N GLU A 5 9.43 -16.29 -4.92
CA GLU A 5 8.19 -15.97 -5.64
C GLU A 5 7.47 -17.24 -6.14
N TRP A 6 8.24 -18.24 -6.60
CA TRP A 6 7.67 -19.51 -7.04
C TRP A 6 7.08 -20.33 -5.88
N ILE A 7 7.76 -20.36 -4.74
CA ILE A 7 7.26 -21.03 -3.52
C ILE A 7 5.97 -20.35 -3.04
N GLU A 8 5.93 -19.02 -3.00
CA GLU A 8 4.75 -18.26 -2.58
C GLU A 8 3.56 -18.48 -3.53
N TYR A 9 3.81 -18.51 -4.83
CA TYR A 9 2.81 -18.88 -5.82
C TYR A 9 2.32 -20.32 -5.64
N PHE A 10 3.24 -21.26 -5.41
CA PHE A 10 2.90 -22.66 -5.17
C PHE A 10 2.03 -22.82 -3.91
N GLU A 11 2.37 -22.14 -2.83
CA GLU A 11 1.63 -22.13 -1.57
C GLU A 11 0.24 -21.51 -1.74
N LEU A 12 0.13 -20.41 -2.48
CA LEU A 12 -1.14 -19.75 -2.77
C LEU A 12 -2.09 -20.66 -3.57
N VAL A 13 -1.56 -21.40 -4.56
CA VAL A 13 -2.37 -22.25 -5.44
C VAL A 13 -2.74 -23.58 -4.77
N ASN A 14 -1.82 -24.18 -4.01
CA ASN A 14 -1.99 -25.54 -3.48
C ASN A 14 -2.33 -25.57 -1.98
N GLY A 15 -2.33 -24.42 -1.29
CA GLY A 15 -2.58 -24.33 0.15
C GLY A 15 -1.54 -25.06 1.02
N ARG A 16 -0.38 -25.41 0.45
CA ARG A 16 0.72 -26.10 1.13
C ARG A 16 2.07 -25.73 0.54
N LYS A 17 3.13 -25.92 1.32
CA LYS A 17 4.52 -25.77 0.85
C LYS A 17 4.85 -26.82 -0.23
N PRO A 18 5.69 -26.49 -1.24
CA PRO A 18 6.15 -27.45 -2.23
C PRO A 18 7.02 -28.54 -1.58
N THR A 19 6.94 -29.78 -2.08
CA THR A 19 7.88 -30.83 -1.68
C THR A 19 9.24 -30.61 -2.37
N PRO A 20 10.34 -31.20 -1.85
CA PRO A 20 11.66 -31.11 -2.50
C PRO A 20 11.66 -31.61 -3.95
N GLU A 21 10.84 -32.59 -4.27
CA GLU A 21 10.68 -33.12 -5.62
C GLU A 21 10.00 -32.11 -6.56
N GLU A 22 8.96 -31.42 -6.09
CA GLU A 22 8.25 -30.39 -6.87
C GLU A 22 9.14 -29.17 -7.13
N LEU A 23 9.95 -28.79 -6.13
CA LEU A 23 10.91 -27.70 -6.27
C LEU A 23 12.03 -28.06 -7.27
N SER A 24 12.52 -29.29 -7.24
CA SER A 24 13.52 -29.80 -8.19
C SER A 24 12.96 -29.92 -9.61
N GLN A 25 11.71 -30.36 -9.77
CA GLN A 25 11.04 -30.41 -11.07
C GLN A 25 10.82 -29.02 -11.66
N ALA A 26 10.37 -28.06 -10.85
CA ALA A 26 10.20 -26.68 -11.28
C ALA A 26 11.52 -26.00 -11.65
N GLN A 27 12.61 -26.33 -10.94
CA GLN A 27 13.95 -25.90 -11.30
C GLN A 27 14.40 -26.52 -12.64
N ALA A 28 14.17 -27.82 -12.83
CA ALA A 28 14.51 -28.53 -14.08
C ALA A 28 13.68 -28.05 -15.28
N ALA A 29 12.44 -27.62 -15.03
CA ALA A 29 11.56 -27.00 -16.02
C ALA A 29 11.86 -25.52 -16.28
N GLY A 30 12.77 -24.91 -15.51
CA GLY A 30 13.12 -23.50 -15.63
C GLY A 30 12.01 -22.54 -15.20
N GLU A 31 11.08 -22.99 -14.35
CA GLU A 31 9.96 -22.18 -13.87
C GLU A 31 10.44 -21.03 -12.97
N PHE A 32 11.59 -21.20 -12.32
CA PHE A 32 12.28 -20.14 -11.60
C PHE A 32 13.79 -20.22 -11.83
N ILE A 33 14.44 -19.08 -11.64
CA ILE A 33 15.90 -18.94 -11.66
C ILE A 33 16.42 -18.82 -10.24
N LEU A 34 17.46 -19.60 -9.92
CA LEU A 34 18.22 -19.43 -8.69
C LEU A 34 18.99 -18.11 -8.77
N GLU A 35 18.52 -17.11 -8.02
CA GLU A 35 19.29 -15.89 -7.82
C GLU A 35 20.61 -16.27 -7.14
N ARG A 36 21.73 -16.15 -7.87
CA ARG A 36 23.04 -16.13 -7.22
C ARG A 36 23.17 -14.81 -6.49
N PRO A 37 23.80 -14.77 -5.30
CA PRO A 37 24.18 -13.51 -4.69
C PRO A 37 25.09 -12.75 -5.65
N ASN A 38 24.62 -11.58 -6.11
CA ASN A 38 25.38 -10.68 -6.98
C ASN A 38 26.56 -10.10 -6.17
N ILE A 39 27.74 -10.69 -6.35
CA ILE A 39 29.00 -10.03 -6.05
C ILE A 39 29.34 -9.18 -7.27
N PHE A 40 29.40 -7.86 -7.05
CA PHE A 40 29.85 -6.87 -8.03
C PHE A 40 31.09 -7.31 -8.80
N SER A 41 31.10 -7.10 -10.12
CA SER A 41 32.34 -6.86 -10.87
C SER A 41 32.09 -5.93 -12.04
N SER A 42 32.71 -4.76 -11.93
CA SER A 42 32.99 -3.85 -13.03
C SER A 42 33.84 -4.57 -14.08
N ASN A 43 33.28 -4.77 -15.27
CA ASN A 43 33.91 -4.52 -16.58
C ASN A 43 33.05 -5.19 -17.65
N GLY A 44 32.58 -4.38 -18.60
CA GLY A 44 31.72 -4.83 -19.68
C GLY A 44 32.41 -5.88 -20.55
N GLN A 45 31.85 -7.09 -20.57
CA GLN A 45 32.04 -8.06 -21.63
C GLN A 45 30.83 -8.99 -21.72
N VAL A 46 30.27 -9.08 -22.92
CA VAL A 46 29.24 -10.03 -23.31
C VAL A 46 29.89 -11.41 -23.43
N THR A 47 29.36 -12.43 -22.74
CA THR A 47 29.76 -13.82 -22.99
C THR A 47 28.54 -14.72 -23.18
N GLU A 48 28.54 -15.31 -24.37
CA GLU A 48 27.62 -16.26 -24.97
C GLU A 48 27.55 -17.60 -24.21
N GLN A 49 26.37 -18.23 -24.21
CA GLN A 49 26.13 -19.54 -23.58
C GLN A 49 26.78 -20.68 -24.37
N ARG A 50 27.41 -21.64 -23.66
CA ARG A 50 27.73 -22.98 -24.19
C ARG A 50 27.12 -24.08 -23.30
N PRO A 51 26.66 -25.21 -23.88
CA PRO A 51 26.01 -26.29 -23.16
C PRO A 51 27.04 -27.25 -22.55
N ILE A 52 26.81 -27.71 -21.32
CA ILE A 52 27.65 -28.71 -20.63
C ILE A 52 26.84 -29.98 -20.41
N LYS A 53 27.40 -31.13 -20.84
CA LYS A 53 26.88 -32.49 -20.68
C LYS A 53 26.92 -32.95 -19.20
N PRO A 54 26.07 -33.90 -18.77
CA PRO A 54 26.16 -34.51 -17.44
C PRO A 54 27.30 -35.55 -17.36
N ALA A 55 28.06 -35.53 -16.27
CA ALA A 55 29.07 -36.54 -15.93
C ALA A 55 28.50 -37.57 -14.93
N GLU A 56 28.91 -38.83 -15.09
CA GLU A 56 28.52 -40.01 -14.31
C GLU A 56 29.09 -39.99 -12.87
N PRO A 57 28.43 -40.67 -11.89
CA PRO A 57 28.93 -40.76 -10.53
C PRO A 57 29.90 -41.94 -10.34
N VAL A 58 31.05 -41.68 -9.71
CA VAL A 58 32.02 -42.70 -9.27
C VAL A 58 31.86 -42.97 -7.77
N ILE A 59 31.81 -44.26 -7.43
CA ILE A 59 31.66 -44.84 -6.09
C ILE A 59 32.98 -44.81 -5.32
N ALA A 60 32.94 -44.59 -3.99
CA ALA A 60 33.97 -45.10 -3.07
C ALA A 60 33.35 -45.48 -1.70
N MET A 61 33.82 -46.62 -1.19
CA MET A 61 33.33 -47.43 -0.08
C MET A 61 33.73 -46.90 1.31
N THR A 62 33.00 -47.28 2.36
CA THR A 62 33.59 -47.96 3.55
C THR A 62 32.55 -48.71 4.41
N GLN A 63 32.79 -50.02 4.55
CA GLN A 63 32.65 -50.91 5.72
C GLN A 63 31.27 -51.43 6.23
N GLN A 64 31.14 -52.77 6.10
CA GLN A 64 30.28 -53.74 6.80
C GLN A 64 31.05 -54.31 8.04
N PRO A 65 30.48 -55.09 9.01
CA PRO A 65 29.77 -56.38 8.78
C PRO A 65 28.54 -56.69 9.69
N GLN A 66 27.47 -57.26 9.10
CA GLN A 66 26.89 -58.61 9.32
C GLN A 66 26.22 -58.94 10.67
N PHE A 67 24.93 -59.34 10.60
CA PHE A 67 24.44 -60.62 11.12
C PHE A 67 23.44 -61.23 10.13
N ALA A 68 23.54 -62.54 9.94
CA ALA A 68 22.76 -63.36 9.03
C ALA A 68 21.55 -64.00 9.74
N GLN A 69 20.44 -64.22 9.02
CA GLN A 69 19.75 -65.53 9.01
C GLN A 69 18.59 -65.63 7.99
N ALA A 70 18.67 -66.72 7.20
CA ALA A 70 17.62 -67.62 6.72
C ALA A 70 16.36 -67.09 6.00
N THR A 71 16.37 -67.34 4.68
CA THR A 71 15.29 -67.80 3.79
C THR A 71 13.89 -68.07 4.36
N ALA A 72 12.87 -67.44 3.74
CA ALA A 72 11.63 -68.12 3.34
C ALA A 72 11.04 -67.45 2.08
N THR A 73 11.04 -68.21 1.00
CA THR A 73 10.50 -67.87 -0.31
C THR A 73 8.98 -67.70 -0.23
N PHE A 74 8.46 -66.47 -0.38
CA PHE A 74 7.13 -66.27 -0.94
C PHE A 74 7.31 -65.94 -2.42
N GLN A 75 7.05 -66.94 -3.27
CA GLN A 75 6.80 -66.71 -4.68
C GLN A 75 5.52 -65.86 -4.81
N GLN A 76 5.66 -64.54 -4.78
CA GLN A 76 4.66 -63.70 -5.40
C GLN A 76 5.04 -63.61 -6.89
N VAL A 77 4.41 -64.48 -7.68
CA VAL A 77 4.40 -64.34 -9.13
C VAL A 77 3.80 -62.97 -9.42
N VAL A 78 4.65 -61.99 -9.70
CA VAL A 78 4.24 -60.70 -10.24
C VAL A 78 3.56 -61.02 -11.56
N PRO A 79 2.26 -60.73 -11.76
CA PRO A 79 1.71 -60.83 -13.09
C PRO A 79 2.54 -59.91 -13.99
N PRO A 80 2.85 -60.32 -15.24
CA PRO A 80 3.63 -59.48 -16.14
C PRO A 80 2.95 -58.11 -16.21
N LYS A 81 3.73 -57.03 -16.00
CA LYS A 81 3.28 -55.65 -16.22
C LYS A 81 2.58 -55.62 -17.58
N LYS A 82 1.24 -55.61 -17.56
CA LYS A 82 0.42 -55.60 -18.77
C LYS A 82 0.74 -54.29 -19.46
N GLY A 83 1.55 -54.34 -20.51
CA GLY A 83 1.93 -53.17 -21.28
C GLY A 83 0.66 -52.43 -21.69
N MET A 84 0.55 -51.16 -21.27
CA MET A 84 -0.60 -50.31 -21.56
C MET A 84 -0.87 -50.33 -23.08
N SER A 85 -2.12 -50.65 -23.47
CA SER A 85 -2.48 -50.79 -24.88
C SER A 85 -2.19 -49.50 -25.65
N LYS A 86 -1.86 -49.59 -26.96
CA LYS A 86 -1.61 -48.39 -27.80
C LYS A 86 -2.76 -47.37 -27.70
N LYS A 87 -4.02 -47.86 -27.60
CA LYS A 87 -5.21 -47.01 -27.43
C LYS A 87 -5.21 -46.27 -26.09
N THR A 88 -4.85 -46.95 -25.00
CA THR A 88 -4.76 -46.35 -23.66
C THR A 88 -3.62 -45.32 -23.56
N LYS A 89 -2.48 -45.55 -24.23
CA LYS A 89 -1.39 -44.56 -24.31
C LYS A 89 -1.80 -43.28 -25.06
N ILE A 90 -2.55 -43.41 -26.15
CA ILE A 90 -3.06 -42.26 -26.92
C ILE A 90 -4.09 -41.47 -26.10
N ILE A 91 -5.02 -42.15 -25.41
CA ILE A 91 -6.01 -41.49 -24.55
C ILE A 91 -5.30 -40.77 -23.39
N LEU A 92 -4.32 -41.41 -22.74
CA LEU A 92 -3.58 -40.79 -21.65
C LEU A 92 -2.75 -39.59 -22.12
N ALA A 93 -2.08 -39.69 -23.27
CA ALA A 93 -1.36 -38.58 -23.88
C ALA A 93 -2.30 -37.43 -24.29
N SER A 94 -3.49 -37.74 -24.81
CA SER A 94 -4.51 -36.74 -25.15
C SER A 94 -5.06 -36.04 -23.91
N VAL A 95 -5.36 -36.77 -22.83
CA VAL A 95 -5.83 -36.18 -21.57
C VAL A 95 -4.75 -35.30 -20.95
N LEU A 96 -3.50 -35.76 -20.92
CA LEU A 96 -2.37 -34.97 -20.41
C LEU A 96 -2.08 -33.73 -21.28
N GLY A 97 -2.14 -33.87 -22.60
CA GLY A 97 -1.97 -32.75 -23.53
C GLY A 97 -3.08 -31.71 -23.40
N SER A 98 -4.34 -32.14 -23.25
CA SER A 98 -5.46 -31.24 -22.98
C SER A 98 -5.33 -30.55 -21.62
N LEU A 99 -4.88 -31.25 -20.58
CA LEU A 99 -4.62 -30.64 -19.27
C LEU A 99 -3.51 -29.58 -19.34
N ALA A 100 -2.40 -29.88 -20.03
CA ALA A 100 -1.31 -28.94 -20.22
C ALA A 100 -1.76 -27.69 -21.00
N ALA A 101 -2.59 -27.85 -22.04
CA ALA A 101 -3.15 -26.74 -22.78
C ALA A 101 -4.06 -25.85 -21.91
N ILE A 102 -4.93 -26.46 -21.08
CA ILE A 102 -5.79 -25.72 -20.14
C ILE A 102 -4.93 -24.94 -19.13
N LEU A 103 -3.88 -25.56 -18.57
CA LEU A 103 -2.98 -24.89 -17.63
C LEU A 103 -2.25 -23.72 -18.27
N LEU A 104 -1.80 -23.83 -19.52
CA LEU A 104 -1.18 -22.72 -20.25
C LEU A 104 -2.16 -21.58 -20.53
N ILE A 105 -3.41 -21.89 -20.88
CA ILE A 105 -4.45 -20.88 -21.10
C ILE A 105 -4.77 -20.14 -19.79
N VAL A 106 -5.02 -20.88 -18.71
CA VAL A 106 -5.35 -20.30 -17.41
C VAL A 106 -4.16 -19.53 -16.83
N GLY A 107 -2.95 -20.11 -16.87
CA GLY A 107 -1.72 -19.47 -16.41
C GLY A 107 -1.38 -18.22 -17.21
N GLY A 108 -1.49 -18.30 -18.54
CA GLY A 108 -1.26 -17.15 -19.44
C GLY A 108 -2.26 -16.02 -19.21
N TYR A 109 -3.56 -16.34 -19.10
CA TYR A 109 -4.58 -15.35 -18.77
C TYR A 109 -4.32 -14.72 -17.40
N SER A 110 -3.96 -15.52 -16.40
CA SER A 110 -3.72 -15.02 -15.04
C SER A 110 -2.56 -14.05 -14.98
N LEU A 111 -1.43 -14.40 -15.62
CA LEU A 111 -0.26 -13.52 -15.69
C LEU A 111 -0.58 -12.22 -16.45
N TRP A 112 -1.23 -12.33 -17.60
CA TRP A 112 -1.65 -11.16 -18.39
C TRP A 112 -2.58 -10.24 -17.59
N ARG A 113 -3.57 -10.83 -16.90
CA ARG A 113 -4.57 -10.07 -16.14
C ARG A 113 -3.93 -9.31 -14.99
N TYR A 114 -3.02 -9.94 -14.25
CA TYR A 114 -2.24 -9.32 -13.19
C TYR A 114 -1.33 -8.20 -13.72
N GLN A 115 -0.51 -8.47 -14.75
CA GLN A 115 0.41 -7.49 -15.33
C GLN A 115 -0.31 -6.28 -15.93
N SER A 116 -1.51 -6.48 -16.48
CA SER A 116 -2.33 -5.38 -17.03
C SER A 116 -2.84 -4.40 -15.98
N GLY A 117 -3.00 -4.86 -14.74
CA GLY A 117 -3.40 -4.02 -13.61
C GLY A 117 -2.22 -3.50 -12.79
N LYS A 118 -1.07 -4.18 -12.81
CA LYS A 118 0.08 -3.80 -11.99
C LYS A 118 0.52 -2.36 -12.28
N ILE A 119 0.47 -1.52 -11.25
CA ILE A 119 1.05 -0.18 -11.27
C ILE A 119 2.55 -0.33 -11.04
N ALA A 120 3.36 0.34 -11.86
CA ALA A 120 4.81 0.22 -11.76
C ALA A 120 5.31 1.01 -10.54
N ASP A 121 6.35 0.51 -9.88
CA ASP A 121 6.95 1.22 -8.75
C ASP A 121 7.53 2.58 -9.19
N GLY A 122 7.43 3.57 -8.32
CA GLY A 122 7.96 4.92 -8.54
C GLY A 122 7.04 6.02 -8.00
N THR A 123 7.45 7.26 -8.22
CA THR A 123 6.69 8.45 -7.83
C THR A 123 5.74 8.86 -8.94
N TYR A 124 4.51 9.23 -8.57
CA TYR A 124 3.47 9.71 -9.47
C TYR A 124 2.97 11.06 -9.00
N GLU A 125 2.87 12.03 -9.91
CA GLU A 125 2.25 13.33 -9.64
C GLU A 125 0.73 13.28 -9.93
N VAL A 126 -0.04 14.07 -9.20
CA VAL A 126 -1.46 14.29 -9.51
C VAL A 126 -1.56 15.30 -10.65
N VAL A 127 -2.11 14.87 -11.79
CA VAL A 127 -2.26 15.71 -13.01
C VAL A 127 -3.70 16.08 -13.33
N ALA A 128 -4.66 15.44 -12.66
CA ALA A 128 -6.07 15.84 -12.68
C ALA A 128 -6.74 15.39 -11.38
N TYR A 129 -7.57 16.24 -10.80
CA TYR A 129 -8.37 15.87 -9.64
C TYR A 129 -9.76 16.50 -9.71
N SER A 130 -10.80 15.68 -9.59
CA SER A 130 -12.16 16.14 -9.42
C SER A 130 -12.83 15.42 -8.24
N TYR A 131 -13.70 16.13 -7.53
CA TYR A 131 -14.51 15.59 -6.44
C TYR A 131 -15.95 16.06 -6.56
N ARG A 132 -16.87 15.33 -5.92
CA ARG A 132 -18.26 15.73 -5.78
C ARG A 132 -18.35 16.78 -4.69
N ASP A 133 -18.81 17.97 -5.07
CA ASP A 133 -19.19 19.01 -4.14
C ASP A 133 -20.60 18.69 -3.63
N GLU A 134 -20.72 18.44 -2.32
CA GLU A 134 -21.98 18.06 -1.66
C GLU A 134 -23.02 19.19 -1.72
N ASP A 135 -22.60 20.47 -1.70
CA ASP A 135 -23.50 21.63 -1.76
C ASP A 135 -24.06 21.83 -3.18
N LYS A 136 -23.22 21.61 -4.19
CA LYS A 136 -23.54 21.84 -5.61
C LYS A 136 -24.08 20.60 -6.32
N ASP A 137 -24.05 19.44 -5.66
CA ASP A 137 -24.37 18.10 -6.18
C ASP A 137 -23.77 17.83 -7.58
N LYS A 138 -22.49 18.16 -7.75
CA LYS A 138 -21.78 17.96 -9.03
C LYS A 138 -20.29 17.73 -8.81
N MET A 139 -19.66 17.13 -9.83
CA MET A 139 -18.20 17.04 -9.90
C MET A 139 -17.62 18.42 -10.18
N VAL A 140 -16.65 18.84 -9.38
CA VAL A 140 -15.85 20.06 -9.56
C VAL A 140 -14.38 19.70 -9.72
N ASN A 141 -13.62 20.53 -10.44
CA ASN A 141 -12.17 20.36 -10.57
C ASN A 141 -11.50 20.96 -9.34
N ALA A 142 -10.67 20.17 -8.67
CA ALA A 142 -9.97 20.61 -7.46
C ALA A 142 -8.95 21.70 -7.77
N PHE A 143 -8.31 21.66 -8.94
CA PHE A 143 -7.33 22.68 -9.32
C PHE A 143 -7.94 24.04 -9.66
N ASP A 144 -9.27 24.13 -9.81
CA ASP A 144 -9.94 25.42 -9.97
C ASP A 144 -10.25 26.08 -8.60
N GLU A 145 -10.24 25.29 -7.52
CA GLU A 145 -10.59 25.75 -6.16
C GLU A 145 -9.37 25.82 -5.22
N PHE A 146 -8.33 25.02 -5.48
CA PHE A 146 -7.12 24.92 -4.67
C PHE A 146 -5.90 25.27 -5.51
N ASP A 147 -5.49 26.54 -5.47
CA ASP A 147 -4.20 26.97 -5.99
C ASP A 147 -3.06 26.39 -5.11
N ASP A 148 -1.92 26.11 -5.73
CA ASP A 148 -0.63 25.80 -5.09
C ASP A 148 -0.57 24.55 -4.18
N VAL A 149 -1.52 23.62 -4.31
CA VAL A 149 -1.45 22.29 -3.67
C VAL A 149 -0.73 21.29 -4.58
N TYR A 150 0.44 20.83 -4.14
CA TYR A 150 1.20 19.80 -4.81
C TYR A 150 1.00 18.47 -4.12
N SER A 151 0.45 17.52 -4.88
CA SER A 151 0.22 16.16 -4.39
C SER A 151 0.92 15.13 -5.27
N PHE A 152 1.47 14.11 -4.62
CA PHE A 152 2.11 12.99 -5.29
C PHE A 152 1.93 11.70 -4.51
N VAL A 153 2.17 10.57 -5.18
CA VAL A 153 2.05 9.23 -4.62
C VAL A 153 3.33 8.48 -4.86
N GLU A 154 3.85 7.82 -3.82
CA GLU A 154 4.86 6.80 -3.97
C GLU A 154 4.18 5.45 -4.13
N VAL A 155 4.51 4.71 -5.20
CA VAL A 155 4.08 3.32 -5.39
C VAL A 155 5.28 2.39 -5.22
N LYS A 156 5.15 1.40 -4.34
CA LYS A 156 6.18 0.38 -4.10
C LYS A 156 5.54 -0.94 -3.68
N ASN A 157 5.89 -2.03 -4.35
CA ASN A 157 5.40 -3.37 -4.02
C ASN A 157 3.85 -3.46 -3.97
N ASN A 158 3.19 -2.87 -4.97
CA ASN A 158 1.73 -2.72 -5.02
C ASN A 158 1.11 -1.96 -3.83
N ARG A 159 1.91 -1.27 -3.01
CA ARG A 159 1.41 -0.33 -2.01
C ARG A 159 1.58 1.09 -2.51
N SER A 160 0.72 1.98 -2.07
CA SER A 160 0.83 3.41 -2.32
C SER A 160 0.79 4.20 -1.03
N ARG A 161 1.52 5.32 -1.03
CA ARG A 161 1.48 6.34 0.01
C ARG A 161 1.23 7.68 -0.65
N TYR A 162 0.29 8.44 -0.10
CA TYR A 162 -0.07 9.76 -0.60
C TYR A 162 0.70 10.83 0.17
N TYR A 163 1.10 11.88 -0.53
CA TYR A 163 1.84 13.01 0.01
C TYR A 163 1.27 14.29 -0.58
N SER A 164 1.17 15.33 0.25
CA SER A 164 0.74 16.65 -0.19
C SER A 164 1.45 17.76 0.56
N TYR A 165 1.77 18.85 -0.15
CA TYR A 165 2.32 20.07 0.41
C TYR A 165 1.84 21.32 -0.34
N LEU A 166 1.99 22.49 0.28
CA LEU A 166 1.75 23.80 -0.33
C LEU A 166 3.07 24.49 -0.68
N GLU A 167 3.16 25.06 -1.88
CA GLU A 167 4.28 25.89 -2.31
C GLU A 167 3.84 27.38 -2.36
N ASP A 168 3.43 27.97 -1.23
CA ASP A 168 3.21 29.42 -1.15
C ASP A 168 3.66 29.99 0.20
N ASN A 169 4.19 31.21 0.14
CA ASN A 169 4.72 32.07 1.20
C ASN A 169 3.67 32.51 2.24
N LYS A 170 2.49 31.87 2.30
CA LYS A 170 1.40 32.28 3.18
C LYS A 170 1.19 31.37 4.38
N SER A 171 1.44 30.07 4.26
CA SER A 171 1.57 29.09 5.36
C SER A 171 1.94 27.75 4.70
N PRO A 172 3.17 27.23 4.86
CA PRO A 172 3.50 25.89 4.43
C PRO A 172 2.53 24.93 5.13
N TYR A 173 2.01 23.96 4.40
CA TYR A 173 1.21 22.87 4.95
C TYR A 173 1.82 21.57 4.47
N VAL A 174 2.00 20.63 5.37
CA VAL A 174 2.37 19.26 5.06
C VAL A 174 1.53 18.30 5.87
N SER A 175 1.09 17.21 5.25
CA SER A 175 0.50 16.06 5.94
C SER A 175 1.58 15.30 6.71
N LEU A 176 1.95 15.80 7.90
CA LEU A 176 3.01 15.19 8.74
C LEU A 176 2.66 13.76 9.17
N LEU A 177 1.37 13.45 9.35
CA LEU A 177 0.94 12.10 9.70
C LEU A 177 1.39 11.09 8.65
N GLU A 178 1.15 11.34 7.36
CA GLU A 178 1.53 10.42 6.26
C GLU A 178 3.05 10.33 6.06
N TYR A 179 3.78 11.39 6.43
CA TYR A 179 5.24 11.41 6.37
C TYR A 179 5.89 10.63 7.51
N GLU A 180 5.45 10.87 8.74
CA GLU A 180 6.06 10.31 9.95
C GLU A 180 5.50 8.93 10.29
N HIS A 181 4.25 8.68 9.92
CA HIS A 181 3.55 7.43 10.17
C HIS A 181 3.00 6.85 8.87
N GLU A 182 3.41 5.61 8.57
CA GLU A 182 3.02 4.95 7.33
C GLU A 182 1.53 4.56 7.37
N ILE A 183 0.73 5.15 6.48
CA ILE A 183 -0.67 4.75 6.25
C ILE A 183 -0.78 4.23 4.81
N PRO A 184 -0.33 2.99 4.54
CA PRO A 184 -0.28 2.48 3.18
C PRO A 184 -1.67 2.08 2.69
N GLN A 185 -1.86 2.25 1.38
CA GLN A 185 -2.95 1.67 0.62
C GLN A 185 -2.41 0.51 -0.24
N GLN A 186 -3.25 -0.49 -0.53
CA GLN A 186 -2.86 -1.67 -1.29
C GLN A 186 -3.61 -1.70 -2.62
N PHE A 187 -2.87 -1.83 -3.70
CA PHE A 187 -3.43 -2.17 -5.01
C PHE A 187 -3.66 -3.68 -5.11
N ASP A 188 -4.78 -4.01 -5.74
CA ASP A 188 -5.07 -5.31 -6.30
C ASP A 188 -5.00 -5.20 -7.84
N PRO A 189 -3.89 -5.65 -8.46
CA PRO A 189 -3.74 -5.69 -9.93
C PRO A 189 -4.79 -6.54 -10.63
N TRP A 190 -5.24 -7.61 -9.98
CA TRP A 190 -6.25 -8.49 -10.56
C TRP A 190 -7.59 -7.80 -10.62
N ASN A 191 -8.09 -7.23 -9.53
CA ASN A 191 -9.41 -6.57 -9.55
C ASN A 191 -9.35 -5.12 -10.02
N LYS A 192 -8.15 -4.56 -10.19
CA LYS A 192 -7.91 -3.14 -10.46
C LYS A 192 -8.58 -2.24 -9.42
N THR A 193 -8.41 -2.62 -8.16
CA THR A 193 -8.95 -1.93 -7.00
C THR A 193 -7.83 -1.47 -6.07
N GLN A 194 -8.15 -0.51 -5.22
CA GLN A 194 -7.25 -0.05 -4.16
C GLN A 194 -8.02 -0.09 -2.84
N THR A 195 -7.38 -0.54 -1.77
CA THR A 195 -8.01 -0.62 -0.45
C THR A 195 -7.09 -0.04 0.61
N GLU A 196 -7.67 0.42 1.71
CA GLU A 196 -6.90 0.73 2.90
C GLU A 196 -6.32 -0.56 3.50
N VAL A 197 -5.14 -0.48 4.13
CA VAL A 197 -4.45 -1.64 4.70
C VAL A 197 -4.69 -1.81 6.19
N LEU A 198 -4.77 -0.70 6.92
CA LEU A 198 -4.86 -0.73 8.37
C LEU A 198 -6.27 -1.11 8.83
N THR A 199 -6.35 -1.82 9.95
CA THR A 199 -7.59 -1.90 10.73
C THR A 199 -7.90 -0.55 11.38
N VAL A 200 -9.14 -0.40 11.85
CA VAL A 200 -9.56 0.82 12.57
C VAL A 200 -8.71 1.01 13.83
N GLU A 201 -8.43 -0.08 14.55
CA GLU A 201 -7.64 -0.08 15.77
C GLU A 201 -6.17 0.27 15.51
N GLU A 202 -5.58 -0.26 14.43
CA GLU A 202 -4.22 0.09 14.01
C GLU A 202 -4.13 1.57 13.65
N LEU A 203 -5.07 2.10 12.84
CA LEU A 203 -5.08 3.53 12.54
C LEU A 203 -5.25 4.37 13.81
N GLU A 204 -6.19 4.02 14.68
CA GLU A 204 -6.42 4.75 15.92
C GLU A 204 -5.15 4.80 16.77
N SER A 205 -4.41 3.70 16.87
CA SER A 205 -3.12 3.65 17.56
C SER A 205 -2.10 4.56 16.87
N THR A 206 -1.97 4.48 15.54
CA THR A 206 -1.05 5.31 14.77
C THR A 206 -1.32 6.80 14.97
N VAL A 207 -2.58 7.23 14.90
CA VAL A 207 -2.95 8.64 15.10
C VAL A 207 -2.76 9.06 16.56
N LYS A 208 -3.01 8.18 17.54
CA LYS A 208 -2.73 8.46 18.95
C LYS A 208 -1.24 8.68 19.20
N ASP A 209 -0.38 7.84 18.63
CA ASP A 209 1.07 7.96 18.77
C ASP A 209 1.56 9.26 18.10
N PHE A 210 1.08 9.55 16.88
CA PHE A 210 1.36 10.82 16.20
C PHE A 210 0.95 12.03 17.05
N MET A 211 -0.30 12.06 17.53
CA MET A 211 -0.81 13.19 18.33
C MET A 211 -0.09 13.33 19.66
N LYS A 212 0.37 12.23 20.25
CA LYS A 212 1.20 12.24 21.45
C LYS A 212 2.54 12.91 21.18
N ASP A 213 3.18 12.61 20.05
CA ASP A 213 4.45 13.23 19.68
C ASP A 213 4.26 14.72 19.35
N MET A 214 3.23 15.06 18.57
CA MET A 214 2.87 16.46 18.29
C MET A 214 2.59 17.25 19.58
N SER A 215 1.92 16.67 20.58
CA SER A 215 1.63 17.34 21.86
C SER A 215 2.85 17.55 22.77
N LYS A 216 3.95 16.81 22.55
CA LYS A 216 5.20 17.04 23.28
C LYS A 216 5.95 18.24 22.71
N ASP A 217 5.95 18.34 21.38
CA ASP A 217 6.75 19.33 20.67
C ASP A 217 6.02 20.66 20.51
N TYR A 218 4.68 20.63 20.48
CA TYR A 218 3.85 21.82 20.28
C TYR A 218 2.68 21.90 21.27
N SER A 219 2.72 22.92 22.12
CA SER A 219 1.86 23.07 23.31
C SER A 219 0.38 23.35 23.02
N PHE A 220 0.06 23.84 21.81
CA PHE A 220 -1.32 24.06 21.37
C PHE A 220 -2.09 22.76 21.10
N TYR A 221 -1.41 21.62 20.93
CA TYR A 221 -2.05 20.30 20.91
C TYR A 221 -2.43 19.86 22.32
N THR A 222 -3.49 20.47 22.84
CA THR A 222 -4.02 20.12 24.17
C THR A 222 -4.54 18.68 24.22
N LYS A 223 -4.71 18.16 25.43
CA LYS A 223 -5.27 16.81 25.65
C LYS A 223 -6.66 16.64 25.00
N ASP A 224 -7.47 17.67 24.92
CA ASP A 224 -8.79 17.58 24.32
C ASP A 224 -8.74 17.76 22.80
N ALA A 225 -7.88 18.66 22.29
CA ALA A 225 -7.64 18.79 20.86
C ALA A 225 -7.10 17.47 20.24
N THR A 226 -6.15 16.82 20.91
CA THR A 226 -5.59 15.53 20.47
C THR A 226 -6.63 14.41 20.46
N LYS A 227 -7.50 14.32 21.48
CA LYS A 227 -8.59 13.33 21.51
C LYS A 227 -9.59 13.55 20.37
N GLU A 228 -10.02 14.79 20.16
CA GLU A 228 -10.96 15.09 19.07
C GLU A 228 -10.32 14.82 17.72
N ALA A 229 -9.02 15.12 17.56
CA ALA A 229 -8.31 14.83 16.33
C ALA A 229 -8.25 13.30 16.05
N VAL A 230 -7.91 12.48 17.04
CA VAL A 230 -7.96 11.01 16.92
C VAL A 230 -9.36 10.53 16.52
N LYS A 231 -10.38 11.06 17.20
CA LYS A 231 -11.78 10.66 16.98
C LYS A 231 -12.26 11.00 15.57
N GLU A 232 -11.94 12.18 15.07
CA GLU A 232 -12.29 12.56 13.71
C GLU A 232 -11.51 11.71 12.69
N SER A 233 -10.23 11.41 12.92
CA SER A 233 -9.42 10.60 11.98
C SER A 233 -10.00 9.20 11.85
N VAL A 234 -10.38 8.60 12.98
CA VAL A 234 -11.02 7.28 13.02
C VAL A 234 -12.39 7.31 12.32
N LYS A 235 -13.15 8.39 12.48
CA LYS A 235 -14.46 8.56 11.83
C LYS A 235 -14.31 8.69 10.30
N SER A 236 -13.39 9.53 9.85
CA SER A 236 -13.04 9.72 8.44
C SER A 236 -12.59 8.40 7.80
N TYR A 237 -11.69 7.67 8.45
CA TYR A 237 -11.24 6.36 7.97
C TYR A 237 -12.34 5.30 7.95
N LYS A 238 -13.24 5.26 8.94
CA LYS A 238 -14.41 4.38 8.90
C LYS A 238 -15.33 4.68 7.72
N LYS A 239 -15.39 5.92 7.24
CA LYS A 239 -16.09 6.29 6.00
C LYS A 239 -15.31 5.74 4.80
N SER A 240 -13.99 5.94 4.76
CA SER A 240 -13.12 5.49 3.68
C SER A 240 -13.12 3.97 3.47
N LEU A 241 -13.21 3.18 4.56
CA LEU A 241 -13.33 1.71 4.50
C LEU A 241 -14.63 1.21 3.83
N LYS A 242 -15.66 2.06 3.72
CA LYS A 242 -16.92 1.74 3.03
C LYS A 242 -16.90 2.15 1.56
N GLU A 243 -15.88 2.89 1.14
CA GLU A 243 -15.73 3.33 -0.23
C GLU A 243 -15.23 2.18 -1.11
N LYS A 244 -15.64 2.21 -2.37
CA LYS A 244 -15.07 1.36 -3.40
C LYS A 244 -14.12 2.20 -4.24
N ARG A 245 -12.85 1.80 -4.34
CA ARG A 245 -11.88 2.44 -5.22
C ARG A 245 -11.46 1.52 -6.35
N THR A 246 -11.63 1.97 -7.57
CA THR A 246 -11.21 1.27 -8.79
C THR A 246 -10.26 2.15 -9.59
N TYR A 247 -9.39 1.55 -10.38
CA TYR A 247 -8.50 2.31 -11.24
C TYR A 247 -8.42 1.79 -12.67
N VAL A 248 -8.13 2.70 -13.59
CA VAL A 248 -7.83 2.40 -14.98
C VAL A 248 -6.41 2.88 -15.28
N LYS A 249 -5.58 1.97 -15.77
CA LYS A 249 -4.20 2.25 -16.18
C LYS A 249 -4.12 2.52 -17.68
N LYS A 250 -3.39 3.56 -18.08
CA LYS A 250 -3.10 3.91 -19.49
C LYS A 250 -1.66 4.40 -19.62
N GLY A 251 -0.78 3.57 -20.19
CA GLY A 251 0.63 3.90 -20.32
C GLY A 251 1.29 4.16 -18.96
N ASN A 252 1.82 5.36 -18.78
CA ASN A 252 2.47 5.83 -17.54
C ASN A 252 1.49 6.49 -16.57
N GLU A 253 0.20 6.52 -16.89
CA GLU A 253 -0.84 7.11 -16.05
C GLU A 253 -1.77 6.04 -15.48
N TYR A 254 -2.36 6.34 -14.32
CA TYR A 254 -3.54 5.65 -13.85
C TYR A 254 -4.54 6.65 -13.28
N THR A 255 -5.83 6.36 -13.48
CA THR A 255 -6.92 7.17 -12.92
C THR A 255 -7.65 6.34 -11.89
N LEU A 256 -7.62 6.81 -10.64
CA LEU A 256 -8.36 6.26 -9.52
C LEU A 256 -9.75 6.91 -9.48
N SER A 257 -10.80 6.10 -9.32
CA SER A 257 -12.16 6.56 -9.08
C SER A 257 -12.65 5.99 -7.76
N THR A 258 -13.15 6.87 -6.89
CA THR A 258 -13.68 6.55 -5.57
C THR A 258 -15.19 6.69 -5.60
N TYR A 259 -15.87 5.66 -5.13
CA TYR A 259 -17.32 5.58 -5.03
C TYR A 259 -17.71 5.38 -3.58
N ASP A 260 -18.81 5.99 -3.17
CA ASP A 260 -19.36 5.75 -1.84
C ASP A 260 -20.03 4.37 -1.72
N LYS A 261 -20.64 4.11 -0.55
CA LYS A 261 -21.38 2.89 -0.24
C LYS A 261 -22.61 2.66 -1.13
N ASP A 262 -23.17 3.70 -1.72
CA ASP A 262 -24.37 3.65 -2.57
C ASP A 262 -23.98 3.49 -4.06
N GLY A 263 -22.68 3.60 -4.37
CA GLY A 263 -22.12 3.43 -5.70
C GLY A 263 -22.00 4.73 -6.49
N GLU A 264 -22.25 5.88 -5.86
CA GLU A 264 -22.11 7.18 -6.51
C GLU A 264 -20.64 7.58 -6.59
N LEU A 265 -20.25 8.17 -7.72
CA LEU A 265 -18.89 8.67 -7.92
C LEU A 265 -18.66 9.89 -7.04
N GLN A 266 -17.67 9.78 -6.15
CA GLN A 266 -17.28 10.81 -5.19
C GLN A 266 -16.02 11.55 -5.61
N SER A 267 -15.03 10.84 -6.18
CA SER A 267 -13.83 11.50 -6.69
C SER A 267 -13.18 10.74 -7.84
N ARG A 268 -12.39 11.49 -8.62
CA ARG A 268 -11.53 10.96 -9.66
C ARG A 268 -10.20 11.70 -9.66
N VAL A 269 -9.12 10.93 -9.52
CA VAL A 269 -7.75 11.44 -9.49
C VAL A 269 -6.93 10.74 -10.57
N THR A 270 -6.27 11.50 -11.43
CA THR A 270 -5.34 10.97 -12.42
C THR A 270 -3.91 11.24 -11.97
N PHE A 271 -3.13 10.16 -11.93
CA PHE A 271 -1.75 10.13 -11.51
C PHE A 271 -0.86 9.80 -12.71
N LYS A 272 0.24 10.52 -12.86
CA LYS A 272 1.22 10.32 -13.93
C LYS A 272 2.58 9.99 -13.36
N ARG A 273 3.21 8.92 -13.84
CA ARG A 273 4.54 8.50 -13.37
C ARG A 273 5.57 9.56 -13.75
N MET A 274 6.32 10.01 -12.75
CA MET A 274 7.40 10.97 -12.91
C MET A 274 8.64 10.28 -13.49
N SER A 275 9.50 11.05 -14.15
CA SER A 275 10.84 10.56 -14.46
C SER A 275 11.66 10.43 -13.16
N LYS A 276 12.81 9.75 -13.22
CA LYS A 276 13.66 9.63 -12.04
C LYS A 276 14.15 10.99 -11.54
N GLY A 277 14.50 11.91 -12.44
CA GLY A 277 14.97 13.26 -12.09
C GLY A 277 13.86 14.08 -11.43
N ASP A 278 12.69 14.16 -12.06
CA ASP A 278 11.56 14.93 -11.51
C ASP A 278 11.08 14.34 -10.17
N ALA A 279 11.18 13.02 -9.99
CA ALA A 279 10.87 12.38 -8.72
C ALA A 279 11.87 12.75 -7.61
N GLU A 280 13.17 12.81 -7.93
CA GLU A 280 14.22 13.23 -6.97
C GLU A 280 14.00 14.69 -6.55
N GLU A 281 13.75 15.59 -7.51
CA GLU A 281 13.43 17.00 -7.27
C GLU A 281 12.18 17.15 -6.39
N ARG A 282 11.08 16.47 -6.75
CA ARG A 282 9.83 16.49 -5.97
C ARG A 282 10.03 16.06 -4.51
N TRP A 283 10.89 15.06 -4.28
CA TRP A 283 11.18 14.60 -2.93
C TRP A 283 12.04 15.58 -2.14
N ASP A 284 12.92 16.32 -2.80
CA ASP A 284 13.72 17.36 -2.15
C ASP A 284 12.84 18.57 -1.79
N ASP A 285 11.98 19.02 -2.70
CA ASP A 285 10.97 20.07 -2.43
C ASP A 285 10.09 19.71 -1.23
N TYR A 286 9.62 18.46 -1.19
CA TYR A 286 8.78 17.97 -0.10
C TYR A 286 9.51 17.96 1.25
N LYS A 287 10.79 17.57 1.27
CA LYS A 287 11.61 17.59 2.50
C LYS A 287 11.84 19.01 2.99
N ASP A 288 12.08 19.95 2.08
CA ASP A 288 12.24 21.36 2.43
C ASP A 288 10.91 21.93 2.98
N ALA A 289 9.78 21.61 2.35
CA ALA A 289 8.45 21.97 2.85
C ALA A 289 8.18 21.40 4.26
N ILE A 290 8.58 20.16 4.55
CA ILE A 290 8.47 19.57 5.90
C ILE A 290 9.27 20.38 6.92
N LYS A 291 10.50 20.73 6.57
CA LYS A 291 11.40 21.49 7.46
C LYS A 291 10.83 22.87 7.77
N ASP A 292 10.34 23.56 6.76
CA ASP A 292 9.73 24.88 6.92
C ASP A 292 8.43 24.80 7.71
N TYR A 293 7.60 23.80 7.45
CA TYR A 293 6.36 23.58 8.21
C TYR A 293 6.62 23.32 9.70
N LYS A 294 7.59 22.46 10.03
CA LYS A 294 7.97 22.21 11.44
C LYS A 294 8.48 23.47 12.14
N LYS A 295 9.24 24.31 11.44
CA LYS A 295 9.72 25.60 11.97
C LYS A 295 8.57 26.56 12.25
N GLU A 296 7.56 26.60 11.38
CA GLU A 296 6.37 27.41 11.58
C GLU A 296 5.51 26.91 12.74
N LEU A 297 5.28 25.59 12.83
CA LEU A 297 4.58 24.98 13.98
C LEU A 297 5.26 25.32 15.30
N LYS A 298 6.60 25.35 15.32
CA LYS A 298 7.35 25.74 16.51
C LYS A 298 7.12 27.21 16.86
N THR A 299 7.15 28.09 15.86
CA THR A 299 6.87 29.52 16.03
C THR A 299 5.46 29.75 16.58
N TYR A 300 4.47 29.04 16.05
CA TYR A 300 3.08 29.11 16.52
C TYR A 300 2.93 28.57 17.95
N SER A 301 3.65 27.49 18.29
CA SER A 301 3.68 26.97 19.66
C SER A 301 4.23 27.98 20.66
N ASP A 302 5.34 28.65 20.32
CA ASP A 302 5.96 29.62 21.21
C ASP A 302 5.04 30.85 21.42
N GLN A 303 4.34 31.30 20.36
CA GLN A 303 3.31 32.35 20.47
C GLN A 303 2.12 31.93 21.32
N TYR A 304 1.67 30.67 21.18
CA TYR A 304 0.58 30.13 21.99
C TYR A 304 0.96 30.07 23.47
N ASP A 305 2.19 29.69 23.80
CA ASP A 305 2.69 29.68 25.17
C ASP A 305 2.77 31.10 25.75
N GLU A 306 3.28 32.08 24.99
CA GLU A 306 3.30 33.49 25.41
C GLU A 306 1.89 34.04 25.67
N TYR A 307 0.94 33.75 24.76
CA TYR A 307 -0.47 34.12 24.94
C TYR A 307 -1.05 33.46 26.20
N LYS A 308 -0.85 32.15 26.36
CA LYS A 308 -1.35 31.40 27.51
C LYS A 308 -0.79 31.97 28.82
N ASP A 309 0.50 32.30 28.87
CA ASP A 309 1.13 32.89 30.03
C ASP A 309 0.60 34.31 30.32
N TYR A 310 0.37 35.13 29.29
CA TYR A 310 -0.24 36.46 29.45
C TYR A 310 -1.61 36.40 30.12
N PHE A 311 -2.47 35.47 29.70
CA PHE A 311 -3.79 35.28 30.31
C PHE A 311 -3.73 34.62 31.69
N ASN A 312 -2.71 33.79 31.94
CA ASN A 312 -2.50 33.17 33.26
C ASN A 312 -1.95 34.18 34.29
N TYR A 313 -1.17 35.19 33.85
CA TYR A 313 -0.68 36.28 34.69
C TYR A 313 -1.67 37.44 34.86
N GLY A 314 -2.68 37.58 33.99
CA GLY A 314 -3.68 38.66 34.02
C GLY A 314 -4.88 38.47 34.96
N TYR A 315 -5.07 37.26 35.53
CA TYR A 315 -6.19 36.95 36.44
C TYR A 315 -5.74 36.31 37.76
N GLY A 316 -4.54 36.67 38.23
CA GLY A 316 -4.13 36.48 39.64
C GLY A 316 -4.73 37.53 40.58
N GLY A 317 -6.02 37.86 40.41
CA GLY A 317 -6.72 38.93 41.13
C GLY A 317 -8.19 38.61 41.37
N ASP A 318 -8.43 37.75 42.35
CA ASP A 318 -9.54 37.83 43.30
C ASP A 318 -10.94 38.22 42.77
N TYR A 319 -11.52 37.44 41.84
CA TYR A 319 -12.97 37.37 41.70
C TYR A 319 -13.40 35.93 41.39
N GLY A 320 -13.72 35.20 42.45
CA GLY A 320 -14.43 33.93 42.34
C GLY A 320 -15.81 34.15 41.72
N TYR A 321 -16.00 33.68 40.49
CA TYR A 321 -17.32 33.38 39.96
C TYR A 321 -17.43 31.87 39.80
N GLY A 322 -18.07 31.28 40.81
CA GLY A 322 -18.51 29.89 40.77
C GLY A 322 -19.44 29.65 39.58
N TYR A 323 -19.20 28.55 38.90
CA TYR A 323 -20.07 28.03 37.86
C TYR A 323 -21.36 27.47 38.48
N SER A 324 -22.48 27.96 37.94
CA SER A 324 -23.83 27.36 37.79
C SER A 324 -24.59 26.99 39.08
N ASP A 325 -25.92 27.12 39.15
CA ASP A 325 -26.93 26.77 38.16
C ASP A 325 -28.14 27.73 38.24
N ASP A 326 -28.70 28.15 37.10
CA ASP A 326 -30.15 28.30 37.02
C ASP A 326 -30.68 28.27 35.58
N TYR A 327 -31.79 27.54 35.45
CA TYR A 327 -32.54 27.27 34.24
C TYR A 327 -33.26 28.51 33.69
N GLY A 328 -33.27 28.65 32.36
CA GLY A 328 -34.53 28.90 31.64
C GLY A 328 -34.71 30.23 30.90
N SER A 329 -35.45 30.09 29.79
CA SER A 329 -36.28 31.10 29.11
C SER A 329 -35.59 32.02 28.10
N GLY A 330 -36.00 31.84 26.83
CA GLY A 330 -35.44 32.52 25.67
C GLY A 330 -35.87 33.97 25.46
N SER A 331 -35.40 34.55 24.36
CA SER A 331 -36.10 35.53 23.51
C SER A 331 -35.32 35.76 22.21
N LYS A 332 -36.05 35.83 21.10
CA LYS A 332 -35.58 36.21 19.76
C LYS A 332 -35.30 37.73 19.71
N SER A 333 -34.24 38.14 19.02
CA SER A 333 -34.23 39.36 18.19
C SER A 333 -33.13 39.25 17.13
N GLY A 334 -33.51 39.33 15.85
CA GLY A 334 -32.57 39.40 14.74
C GLY A 334 -32.08 40.83 14.49
N SER A 335 -30.93 40.97 13.82
CA SER A 335 -30.82 41.47 12.43
C SER A 335 -29.36 41.83 12.13
N ASP A 336 -28.86 41.19 11.08
CA ASP A 336 -27.96 41.67 10.02
C ASP A 336 -26.47 42.00 10.20
N ASP A 337 -25.75 41.44 9.22
CA ASP A 337 -24.50 41.84 8.59
C ASP A 337 -23.15 41.62 9.30
N SER A 338 -22.59 40.43 9.06
CA SER A 338 -21.15 40.28 8.79
C SER A 338 -20.89 39.07 7.89
N LYS A 339 -20.73 39.32 6.59
CA LYS A 339 -20.06 38.41 5.66
C LYS A 339 -18.60 38.27 6.10
N SER A 340 -18.18 37.10 6.58
CA SER A 340 -16.76 36.74 6.66
C SER A 340 -16.57 35.23 6.56
N SER A 341 -15.99 34.83 5.41
CA SER A 341 -15.17 33.64 5.17
C SER A 341 -15.68 32.28 5.70
N LYS A 342 -16.24 31.49 4.77
CA LYS A 342 -16.16 30.02 4.81
C LYS A 342 -14.71 29.59 5.05
N ARG A 343 -14.34 29.29 6.29
CA ARG A 343 -13.34 28.26 6.60
C ARG A 343 -14.17 26.97 6.63
N GLY A 344 -14.07 26.16 5.60
CA GLY A 344 -12.93 25.29 5.44
C GLY A 344 -13.40 23.96 5.97
N ILE A 345 -14.11 23.26 5.09
CA ILE A 345 -14.65 21.92 5.26
C ILE A 345 -13.55 21.00 5.80
N ASP A 346 -13.87 20.32 6.90
CA ASP A 346 -13.32 19.05 7.38
C ASP A 346 -11.94 18.67 6.82
N LYS A 347 -10.89 19.09 7.52
CA LYS A 347 -9.65 18.32 7.61
C LYS A 347 -9.64 17.64 8.97
N ILE A 348 -10.01 16.35 8.98
CA ILE A 348 -9.33 15.21 9.59
C ILE A 348 -9.96 13.92 9.03
#